data_AF-A0A5J4VRF8-F1
#
_entry.id   AF-A0A5J4VRF8-F1
#
_cell.length_a   1.000
_cell.length_b   1.000
_cell.length_c   1.000
_cell.angle_alpha   90.00
_cell.angle_beta   90.00
_cell.angle_gamma   90.00
#
_symmetry.space_group_name_H-M   'P 1'
#
loop_
_entity.id
_entity.type
_entity.pdbx_description
1 polymer ?
#
loop_
_entity_poly.entity_id
_entity_poly.type
_entity_poly.pdbx_seq_one_letter_code
_entity_poly.pdbx_strand_id
1 'polypeptide(L)'
;MPLLFDKEVIISLSDSDYDVTQMQDSFLTLDFYMNLLFDNKFEKYSESYRAGTFIFVGLKNSAELIKQYALYYRGKTIDGSLQNDATTKSFIYNTIKPKSEKNNNRFVHYLYERVRKDDISCCDRNLSIEEISKVLAPQISSPYAMPVGITVSIPLDDLLIFSAFSEYPNSLFGEL
;
A
#
# COMPACT_ATOMS: atom_id res chain seq x y z
N MET A 1 -13.52 2.87 -18.06
CA MET A 1 -12.59 2.39 -17.02
C MET A 1 -12.90 0.93 -16.79
N PRO A 2 -11.98 -0.02 -17.00
CA PRO A 2 -12.20 -1.39 -16.55
C PRO A 2 -12.16 -1.37 -15.01
N LEU A 3 -13.19 -1.94 -14.39
CA LEU A 3 -13.26 -2.17 -12.95
C LEU A 3 -12.15 -3.16 -12.59
N LEU A 4 -11.15 -2.74 -11.82
CA LEU A 4 -9.99 -3.59 -11.53
C LEU A 4 -10.30 -4.72 -10.53
N PHE A 5 -11.46 -4.67 -9.85
CA PHE A 5 -11.86 -5.67 -8.85
C PHE A 5 -13.38 -5.90 -8.86
N ASP A 6 -13.82 -7.06 -9.36
CA ASP A 6 -15.23 -7.52 -9.29
C ASP A 6 -15.59 -8.15 -7.93
N LYS A 7 -14.64 -8.21 -6.98
CA LYS A 7 -14.82 -8.79 -5.65
C LYS A 7 -14.47 -7.76 -4.59
N GLU A 8 -15.48 -7.36 -3.84
CA GLU A 8 -15.35 -6.52 -2.65
C GLU A 8 -15.27 -7.41 -1.41
N VAL A 9 -14.27 -7.16 -0.56
CA VAL A 9 -14.15 -7.81 0.75
C VAL A 9 -14.44 -6.76 1.81
N ILE A 10 -15.45 -7.01 2.64
CA ILE A 10 -15.78 -6.16 3.78
C ILE A 10 -15.16 -6.80 5.02
N ILE A 11 -14.36 -6.02 5.76
CA ILE A 11 -13.72 -6.45 6.99
C ILE A 11 -14.28 -5.60 8.13
N SER A 12 -14.98 -6.24 9.07
CA SER A 12 -15.37 -5.62 10.34
C SER A 12 -14.23 -5.79 11.33
N LEU A 13 -13.64 -4.67 11.76
CA LEU A 13 -12.48 -4.69 12.67
C LEU A 13 -12.88 -4.87 14.14
N SER A 14 -14.10 -4.49 14.51
CA SER A 14 -14.66 -4.63 15.85
C SER A 14 -16.05 -5.26 15.81
N ASP A 15 -16.47 -5.81 16.95
CA ASP A 15 -17.80 -6.37 17.18
C ASP A 15 -18.27 -6.00 18.60
N SER A 16 -19.57 -6.12 18.89
CA SER A 16 -20.13 -5.83 20.22
C SER A 16 -19.56 -6.70 21.33
N ASP A 17 -19.05 -7.87 20.97
CA ASP A 17 -18.56 -8.88 21.91
C ASP A 17 -17.06 -8.72 22.19
N TYR A 18 -16.36 -7.87 21.43
CA TYR A 18 -14.90 -7.71 21.52
C TYR A 18 -14.48 -6.24 21.42
N ASP A 19 -13.85 -5.74 22.49
CA ASP A 19 -13.20 -4.43 22.47
C ASP A 19 -11.91 -4.49 21.64
N VAL A 20 -11.74 -3.54 20.72
CA VAL A 20 -10.48 -3.35 20.00
C VAL A 20 -9.62 -2.36 20.76
N THR A 21 -8.56 -2.86 21.39
CA THR A 21 -7.50 -2.02 21.97
C THR A 21 -6.37 -1.82 20.95
N GLN A 22 -5.64 -0.71 21.05
CA GLN A 22 -4.43 -0.47 20.25
C GLN A 22 -4.65 -0.43 18.71
N MET A 23 -5.77 0.13 18.24
CA MET A 23 -5.98 0.37 16.80
C MET A 23 -4.81 1.11 16.15
N GLN A 24 -4.15 2.02 16.89
CA GLN A 24 -3.00 2.80 16.41
C GLN A 24 -1.77 1.95 16.06
N ASP A 25 -1.63 0.77 16.68
CA ASP A 25 -0.51 -0.15 16.45
C ASP A 25 -0.87 -1.26 15.45
N SER A 26 -2.05 -1.18 14.85
CA SER A 26 -2.60 -2.21 13.96
C SER A 26 -2.35 -1.90 12.50
N PHE A 27 -2.12 -2.95 11.70
CA PHE A 27 -1.85 -2.86 10.26
C PHE A 27 -2.72 -3.84 9.47
N LEU A 28 -3.24 -3.40 8.33
CA LEU A 28 -3.81 -4.28 7.30
C LEU A 28 -2.69 -4.69 6.35
N THR A 29 -2.36 -5.97 6.30
CA THR A 29 -1.35 -6.52 5.38
C THR A 29 -2.04 -7.27 4.24
N LEU A 30 -1.67 -6.95 3.01
CA LEU A 30 -2.25 -7.49 1.79
C LEU A 30 -1.14 -8.02 0.88
N ASP A 31 -1.23 -9.29 0.48
CA ASP A 31 -0.31 -9.90 -0.47
C ASP A 31 -0.90 -9.86 -1.88
N PHE A 32 -0.19 -9.19 -2.78
CA PHE A 32 -0.57 -9.08 -4.19
C PHE A 32 0.34 -9.93 -5.05
N TYR A 33 -0.28 -10.75 -5.90
CA TYR A 33 0.40 -11.48 -6.96
C TYR A 33 -0.08 -10.93 -8.30
N MET A 34 0.84 -10.39 -9.08
CA MET A 34 0.56 -9.78 -10.37
C MET A 34 1.57 -10.23 -11.42
N ASN A 35 1.20 -10.13 -12.69
CA ASN A 35 2.13 -10.30 -13.80
C ASN A 35 2.49 -8.93 -14.37
N LEU A 36 3.77 -8.58 -14.37
CA LEU A 36 4.27 -7.45 -15.14
C LEU A 36 4.39 -7.88 -16.60
N LEU A 37 3.79 -7.09 -17.50
CA LEU A 37 3.80 -7.35 -18.92
C LEU A 37 4.83 -6.44 -19.61
N PHE A 38 5.69 -7.04 -20.41
CA PHE A 38 6.72 -6.34 -21.18
C PHE A 38 6.53 -6.62 -22.66
N ASP A 39 6.53 -5.57 -23.49
CA ASP A 39 6.43 -5.74 -24.94
C ASP A 39 7.72 -6.29 -25.56
N ASN A 40 8.87 -5.97 -24.94
CA ASN A 40 10.20 -6.24 -25.46
C ASN A 40 11.11 -6.88 -24.39
N LYS A 41 12.03 -7.73 -24.84
CA LYS A 41 13.13 -8.23 -24.00
C LYS A 41 14.26 -7.19 -23.89
N PHE A 42 15.09 -7.34 -22.86
CA PHE A 42 16.18 -6.41 -22.53
C PHE A 42 17.54 -6.81 -23.14
N GLU A 43 17.57 -7.64 -24.18
CA GLU A 43 18.81 -8.20 -24.78
C GLU A 43 19.73 -7.16 -25.40
N LYS A 44 19.19 -5.99 -25.76
CA LYS A 44 19.95 -4.88 -26.37
C LYS A 44 20.88 -4.17 -25.39
N TYR A 45 20.72 -4.40 -24.08
CA TYR A 45 21.52 -3.73 -23.05
C TYR A 45 22.71 -4.58 -22.63
N SER A 46 23.82 -3.93 -22.28
CA SER A 46 25.00 -4.62 -21.76
C SER A 46 24.70 -5.32 -20.43
N GLU A 47 25.44 -6.38 -20.12
CA GLU A 47 25.31 -7.11 -18.84
C GLU A 47 25.49 -6.18 -17.64
N SER A 48 26.51 -5.33 -17.67
CA SER A 48 26.77 -4.32 -16.63
C SER A 48 25.59 -3.37 -16.41
N TYR A 49 24.89 -2.98 -17.48
CA TYR A 49 23.71 -2.12 -17.39
C TYR A 49 22.52 -2.87 -16.79
N ARG A 50 22.30 -4.12 -17.21
CA ARG A 50 21.19 -4.95 -16.71
C ARG A 50 21.35 -5.27 -15.22
N ALA A 51 22.57 -5.47 -14.75
CA ALA A 51 22.89 -5.72 -13.34
C ALA A 51 22.77 -4.44 -12.48
N GLY A 52 23.12 -3.27 -13.03
CA GLY A 52 23.12 -1.99 -12.30
C GLY A 52 21.80 -1.21 -12.35
N THR A 53 20.79 -1.69 -13.06
CA THR A 53 19.52 -0.98 -13.26
C THR A 53 18.36 -1.75 -12.66
N PHE A 54 17.51 -1.04 -11.91
CA PHE A 54 16.37 -1.60 -11.19
C PHE A 54 15.05 -0.96 -11.64
N ILE A 55 14.00 -1.77 -11.65
CA ILE A 55 12.61 -1.33 -11.76
C ILE A 55 11.98 -1.49 -10.38
N PHE A 56 11.52 -0.38 -9.83
CA PHE A 56 10.74 -0.38 -8.60
C PHE A 56 9.27 -0.66 -8.91
N VAL A 57 8.72 -1.66 -8.22
CA VAL A 57 7.31 -2.06 -8.35
C VAL A 57 6.66 -1.88 -7.00
N GLY A 58 5.72 -0.94 -6.95
CA GLY A 58 5.04 -0.57 -5.72
C GLY A 58 3.80 0.28 -5.95
N LEU A 59 3.05 0.50 -4.87
CA LEU A 59 1.86 1.35 -4.90
C LEU A 59 2.24 2.80 -4.65
N LYS A 60 1.65 3.71 -5.42
CA LYS A 60 1.80 5.15 -5.19
C LYS A 60 1.18 5.57 -3.86
N ASN A 61 0.01 5.03 -3.55
CA ASN A 61 -0.68 5.22 -2.28
C ASN A 61 -1.48 3.95 -1.96
N SER A 62 -1.24 3.34 -0.80
CA SER A 62 -1.94 2.12 -0.40
C SER A 62 -3.43 2.34 -0.09
N ALA A 63 -3.84 3.57 0.21
CA ALA A 63 -5.25 3.93 0.35
C ALA A 63 -6.03 3.77 -0.98
N GLU A 64 -5.35 3.70 -2.13
CA GLU A 64 -5.97 3.35 -3.41
C GLU A 64 -6.52 1.92 -3.42
N LEU A 65 -6.17 1.07 -2.45
CA LEU A 65 -6.74 -0.28 -2.34
C LEU A 65 -8.08 -0.30 -1.59
N ILE A 66 -8.39 0.77 -0.85
CA ILE A 66 -9.55 0.81 0.04
C ILE A 66 -10.67 1.58 -0.66
N LYS A 67 -11.70 0.85 -1.10
CA LYS A 67 -12.88 1.44 -1.74
C LYS A 67 -13.66 2.36 -0.79
N GLN A 68 -13.87 1.90 0.44
CA GLN A 68 -14.58 2.64 1.47
C GLN A 68 -14.18 2.12 2.85
N TYR A 69 -14.16 3.01 3.83
CA TYR A 69 -14.19 2.65 5.26
C TYR A 69 -15.20 3.54 5.98
N ALA A 70 -15.86 2.98 6.99
CA ALA A 70 -16.87 3.66 7.77
C ALA A 70 -16.76 3.26 9.25
N LEU A 71 -16.98 4.24 10.12
CA LEU A 71 -17.04 4.06 11.57
C LEU A 71 -18.51 4.04 11.99
N TYR A 72 -18.91 2.97 12.66
CA TYR A 72 -20.24 2.79 13.20
C TYR A 72 -20.22 2.87 14.71
N TYR A 73 -21.18 3.60 15.29
CA TYR A 73 -21.37 3.68 16.73
C TYR A 73 -22.86 3.70 17.07
N ARG A 74 -23.29 2.81 17.97
CA ARG A 74 -24.70 2.68 18.41
C ARG A 74 -25.72 2.62 17.26
N GLY A 75 -25.42 1.85 16.21
CA GLY A 75 -26.29 1.67 15.05
C GLY A 75 -26.36 2.86 14.09
N LYS A 76 -25.47 3.86 14.24
CA LYS A 76 -25.34 5.00 13.33
C LYS A 76 -23.94 5.08 12.74
N THR A 77 -23.84 5.45 11.46
CA THR A 77 -22.56 5.82 10.86
C THR A 77 -22.13 7.18 11.42
N ILE A 78 -20.97 7.24 12.04
CA ILE A 78 -20.40 8.45 12.63
C ILE A 78 -19.60 9.23 11.58
N ASP A 79 -18.72 8.52 10.89
CA ASP A 79 -17.92 9.07 9.80
C ASP A 79 -17.60 7.94 8.80
N GLY A 80 -17.23 8.31 7.60
CA GLY A 80 -16.80 7.39 6.57
C GLY A 80 -16.12 8.13 5.43
N SER A 81 -15.35 7.40 4.63
CA SER A 81 -14.67 7.99 3.49
C SER A 81 -14.68 7.02 2.33
N LEU A 82 -15.00 7.55 1.15
CA LEU A 82 -14.82 6.84 -0.10
C LEU A 82 -13.34 6.91 -0.50
N GLN A 83 -12.93 6.03 -1.41
CA GLN A 83 -11.55 5.91 -1.90
C GLN A 83 -10.89 7.25 -2.29
N ASN A 84 -11.62 8.14 -2.97
CA ASN A 84 -11.08 9.45 -3.37
C ASN A 84 -10.78 10.36 -2.17
N ASP A 85 -11.64 10.32 -1.15
CA ASP A 85 -11.42 11.06 0.10
C ASP A 85 -10.30 10.41 0.90
N ALA A 86 -10.26 9.08 0.95
CA ALA A 86 -9.22 8.30 1.62
C ALA A 86 -7.82 8.61 1.09
N THR A 87 -7.66 8.60 -0.23
CA THR A 87 -6.40 8.91 -0.91
C THR A 87 -5.97 10.36 -0.67
N THR A 88 -6.91 11.31 -0.71
CA THR A 88 -6.63 12.73 -0.41
C THR A 88 -6.25 12.92 1.06
N LYS A 89 -7.01 12.36 1.99
CA LYS A 89 -6.75 12.41 3.44
C LYS A 89 -5.41 11.77 3.78
N SER A 90 -5.13 10.59 3.24
CA SER A 90 -3.85 9.90 3.39
C SER A 90 -2.69 10.74 2.86
N PHE A 91 -2.83 11.37 1.68
CA PHE A 91 -1.79 12.26 1.14
C PHE A 91 -1.52 13.46 2.05
N ILE A 92 -2.56 14.15 2.54
CA ILE A 92 -2.41 15.31 3.43
C ILE A 92 -1.78 14.88 4.75
N TYR A 93 -2.30 13.83 5.38
CA TYR A 93 -1.79 13.30 6.65
C TYR A 93 -0.33 12.88 6.53
N ASN A 94 0.00 12.11 5.48
CA ASN A 94 1.38 11.76 5.16
C ASN A 94 2.24 12.97 4.78
N THR A 95 1.69 14.12 4.39
CA THR A 95 2.51 15.31 4.13
C THR A 95 2.88 16.02 5.43
N ILE A 96 1.95 16.10 6.39
CA ILE A 96 2.15 16.80 7.68
C ILE A 96 2.87 15.94 8.72
N LYS A 97 2.74 14.60 8.67
CA LYS A 97 3.38 13.67 9.62
C LYS A 97 4.91 13.84 9.58
N PRO A 98 5.59 14.04 10.72
CA PRO A 98 7.02 14.32 10.73
C PRO A 98 7.86 13.13 10.23
N LYS A 99 9.03 13.41 9.65
CA LYS A 99 9.90 12.39 9.04
C LYS A 99 10.36 11.33 10.06
N SER A 100 10.51 11.70 11.33
CA SER A 100 10.88 10.78 12.42
C SER A 100 9.83 9.69 12.62
N GLU A 101 8.55 10.05 12.63
CA GLU A 101 7.46 9.09 12.84
C GLU A 101 7.32 8.13 11.66
N LYS A 102 7.47 8.64 10.43
CA LYS A 102 7.43 7.80 9.22
C LYS A 102 8.55 6.77 9.15
N ASN A 103 9.64 7.02 9.87
CA ASN A 103 10.82 6.15 9.86
C ASN A 103 10.73 5.02 10.87
N ASN A 104 9.76 5.05 11.79
CA ASN A 104 9.64 4.09 12.88
C ASN A 104 9.21 2.71 12.39
N ASN A 105 8.30 2.66 11.42
CA ASN A 105 7.76 1.42 10.88
C ASN A 105 8.41 1.09 9.53
N ARG A 106 9.11 -0.05 9.47
CA ARG A 106 9.57 -0.61 8.18
C ARG A 106 8.36 -1.09 7.39
N PHE A 107 8.46 -1.07 6.07
CA PHE A 107 7.43 -1.59 5.17
C PHE A 107 6.10 -0.81 5.27
N VAL A 108 6.14 0.49 5.54
CA VAL A 108 4.93 1.30 5.68
C VAL A 108 5.00 2.54 4.81
N HIS A 109 5.97 3.42 5.08
CA HIS A 109 6.13 4.66 4.32
C HIS A 109 7.31 4.57 3.35
N TYR A 110 7.08 5.04 2.12
CA TYR A 110 8.13 5.26 1.15
C TYR A 110 8.60 6.70 1.21
N LEU A 111 9.85 6.89 1.59
CA LEU A 111 10.55 8.12 1.26
C LEU A 111 11.24 7.90 -0.08
N TYR A 112 11.02 8.80 -1.03
CA TYR A 112 11.67 8.72 -2.35
C TYR A 112 13.19 8.56 -2.25
N GLU A 113 13.82 9.21 -1.25
CA GLU A 113 15.24 9.08 -0.94
C GLU A 113 15.67 7.65 -0.60
N ARG A 114 14.79 6.86 0.03
CA ARG A 114 15.03 5.45 0.39
C ARG A 114 14.84 4.54 -0.80
N VAL A 115 13.75 4.75 -1.55
CA VAL A 115 13.46 4.02 -2.79
C VAL A 115 14.63 4.18 -3.78
N ARG A 116 15.13 5.41 -3.95
CA ARG A 116 16.27 5.71 -4.82
C ARG A 116 17.59 5.03 -4.37
N LYS A 117 17.70 4.66 -3.11
CA LYS A 117 18.88 3.99 -2.54
C LYS A 117 18.70 2.47 -2.45
N ASP A 118 17.66 1.93 -3.09
CA ASP A 118 17.34 0.50 -3.08
C ASP A 118 17.19 -0.05 -1.64
N ASP A 119 16.65 0.76 -0.74
CA ASP A 119 16.47 0.40 0.67
C ASP A 119 15.50 -0.79 0.82
N ILE A 120 15.95 -1.85 1.48
CA ILE A 120 15.18 -3.08 1.72
C ILE A 120 14.00 -2.88 2.68
N SER A 121 13.90 -1.73 3.34
CA SER A 121 12.81 -1.43 4.29
C SER A 121 11.54 -0.89 3.63
N CYS A 122 11.51 -0.76 2.30
CA CYS A 122 10.32 -0.37 1.54
C CYS A 122 9.39 -1.56 1.31
N CYS A 123 8.07 -1.34 1.39
CA CYS A 123 7.01 -2.36 1.25
C CYS A 123 6.78 -2.80 -0.20
N ASP A 124 7.85 -3.06 -0.96
CA ASP A 124 7.85 -3.19 -2.41
C ASP A 124 8.90 -4.17 -2.92
N ARG A 125 8.95 -4.35 -4.25
CA ARG A 125 9.98 -5.17 -4.89
C ARG A 125 10.79 -4.35 -5.88
N ASN A 126 12.10 -4.25 -5.61
CA ASN A 126 13.09 -3.82 -6.60
C ASN A 126 13.49 -5.00 -7.46
N LEU A 127 13.23 -4.92 -8.76
CA LEU A 127 13.58 -5.95 -9.74
C LEU A 127 14.74 -5.46 -10.57
N SER A 128 15.86 -6.19 -10.54
CA SER A 128 16.95 -5.89 -11.47
C SER A 128 16.53 -6.23 -12.90
N ILE A 129 17.00 -5.46 -13.88
CA ILE A 129 16.77 -5.80 -15.29
C ILE A 129 17.37 -7.19 -15.60
N GLU A 130 18.46 -7.58 -14.95
CA GLU A 130 19.05 -8.91 -15.05
C GLU A 130 18.07 -10.03 -14.61
N GLU A 131 17.41 -9.88 -13.46
CA GLU A 131 16.39 -10.83 -12.97
C GLU A 131 15.24 -10.93 -13.96
N ILE A 132 14.69 -9.79 -14.39
CA ILE A 132 13.61 -9.74 -15.39
C ILE A 132 14.06 -10.49 -16.64
N SER A 133 15.26 -10.19 -17.13
CA SER A 133 15.81 -10.78 -18.35
C SER A 133 15.91 -12.30 -18.29
N LYS A 134 16.32 -12.87 -17.16
CA LYS A 134 16.39 -14.32 -16.95
C LYS A 134 14.99 -14.96 -17.02
N VAL A 135 13.98 -14.30 -16.44
CA VAL A 135 12.58 -14.77 -16.46
C VAL A 135 11.96 -14.68 -17.86
N LEU A 136 12.28 -13.63 -18.61
CA LEU A 136 11.74 -13.43 -19.97
C LEU A 136 12.47 -14.27 -21.04
N ALA A 137 13.70 -14.71 -20.79
CA ALA A 137 14.52 -15.46 -21.75
C ALA A 137 13.80 -16.67 -22.38
N PRO A 138 13.19 -17.60 -21.61
CA PRO A 138 12.53 -18.78 -22.18
C PRO A 138 11.19 -18.48 -22.90
N GLN A 139 10.64 -17.27 -22.78
CA GLN A 139 9.34 -16.93 -23.34
C GLN A 139 9.45 -16.61 -24.84
N ILE A 140 8.50 -17.11 -25.64
CA ILE A 140 8.58 -17.13 -27.11
C ILE A 140 7.75 -16.03 -27.76
N SER A 141 6.65 -15.59 -27.11
CA SER A 141 5.71 -14.60 -27.66
C SER A 141 5.45 -13.46 -26.68
N SER A 142 5.37 -12.24 -27.21
CA SER A 142 4.96 -11.03 -26.49
C SER A 142 3.43 -10.97 -26.33
N PRO A 143 2.89 -10.39 -25.23
CA PRO A 143 3.61 -9.76 -24.11
C PRO A 143 4.30 -10.78 -23.21
N TYR A 144 5.55 -10.47 -22.83
CA TYR A 144 6.32 -11.28 -21.90
C TYR A 144 5.87 -11.01 -20.47
N ALA A 145 5.59 -12.05 -19.70
CA ALA A 145 5.04 -11.94 -18.36
C ALA A 145 6.09 -12.28 -17.30
N MET A 146 6.26 -11.40 -16.31
CA MET A 146 7.03 -11.71 -15.10
C MET A 146 6.07 -11.74 -13.90
N PRO A 147 5.91 -12.89 -13.23
CA PRO A 147 5.16 -12.95 -11.99
C PRO A 147 5.91 -12.23 -10.87
N VAL A 148 5.19 -11.35 -10.17
CA VAL A 148 5.71 -10.52 -9.09
C VAL A 148 4.74 -10.59 -7.91
N GLY A 149 5.29 -10.93 -6.76
CA GLY A 149 4.62 -10.78 -5.47
C GLY A 149 5.10 -9.50 -4.79
N ILE A 150 4.17 -8.69 -4.28
CA ILE A 150 4.45 -7.60 -3.34
C ILE A 150 3.53 -7.74 -2.12
N THR A 151 4.05 -7.39 -0.96
CA THR A 151 3.28 -7.31 0.29
C THR A 151 3.12 -5.84 0.61
N VAL A 152 1.89 -5.39 0.84
CA VAL A 152 1.57 -4.01 1.19
C VAL A 152 1.00 -3.99 2.60
N SER A 153 1.60 -3.20 3.48
CA SER A 153 1.08 -2.96 4.82
C SER A 153 0.51 -1.55 4.93
N ILE A 154 -0.74 -1.44 5.37
CA ILE A 154 -1.46 -0.19 5.59
C ILE A 154 -1.68 -0.05 7.10
N PRO A 155 -0.99 0.89 7.76
CA PRO A 155 -1.29 1.21 9.14
C PRO A 155 -2.70 1.77 9.26
N LEU A 156 -3.45 1.35 10.28
CA LEU A 156 -4.75 1.94 10.52
C LEU A 156 -4.62 3.40 10.97
N ASP A 157 -3.56 3.76 11.71
CA ASP A 157 -3.31 5.15 12.13
C ASP A 157 -2.98 6.10 10.98
N ASP A 158 -2.68 5.61 9.77
CA ASP A 158 -2.54 6.44 8.57
C ASP A 158 -3.89 6.76 7.91
N LEU A 159 -4.96 6.05 8.27
CA LEU A 159 -6.33 6.36 7.85
C LEU A 159 -6.93 7.35 8.85
N LEU A 160 -7.17 8.58 8.40
CA LEU A 160 -7.52 9.72 9.24
C LEU A 160 -8.62 9.46 10.29
N ILE A 161 -9.65 8.68 9.95
CA ILE A 161 -10.74 8.36 10.88
C ILE A 161 -10.24 7.53 12.08
N PHE A 162 -9.32 6.59 11.85
CA PHE A 162 -8.76 5.76 12.92
C PHE A 162 -7.65 6.47 13.70
N SER A 163 -6.91 7.42 13.08
CA SER A 163 -6.02 8.32 13.83
C SER A 163 -6.84 9.18 14.81
N ALA A 164 -7.95 9.76 14.33
CA ALA A 164 -8.84 10.57 15.15
C ALA A 164 -9.50 9.79 16.30
N PHE A 165 -9.69 8.47 16.16
CA PHE A 165 -10.17 7.60 17.24
C PHE A 165 -9.24 7.64 18.46
N SER A 166 -7.93 7.70 18.24
CA SER A 166 -6.92 7.72 19.30
C SER A 166 -6.63 9.15 19.78
N GLU A 167 -6.55 10.11 18.86
CA GLU A 167 -6.17 11.49 19.18
C GLU A 167 -7.33 12.34 19.72
N TYR A 168 -8.54 12.15 19.20
CA TYR A 168 -9.72 13.00 19.51
C TYR A 168 -11.02 12.19 19.61
N PRO A 169 -11.10 11.18 20.51
CA PRO A 169 -12.29 10.32 20.61
C PRO A 169 -13.57 11.11 20.87
N ASN A 170 -13.51 12.17 21.69
CA ASN A 170 -14.68 13.00 21.98
C ASN A 170 -15.17 13.79 20.76
N SER A 171 -14.30 14.10 19.80
CA SER A 171 -14.71 14.75 18.56
C SER A 171 -15.51 13.80 17.66
N LEU A 172 -15.27 12.49 17.76
CA LEU A 172 -15.97 11.48 16.98
C LEU A 172 -17.25 11.00 17.68
N PHE A 173 -17.18 10.77 19.00
CA PHE A 173 -18.26 10.13 19.75
C PHE A 173 -19.12 11.08 20.59
N GLY A 174 -18.72 12.36 20.71
CA GLY A 174 -19.29 13.31 21.66
C GLY A 174 -18.66 13.20 23.06
N GLU A 175 -19.27 13.83 24.06
CA GLU A 175 -18.90 13.55 25.46
C GLU A 175 -19.26 12.10 25.79
N LEU A 176 -18.23 11.26 25.99
CA LEU A 176 -18.33 9.88 26.46
C LEU A 176 -18.73 9.81 27.94
#